data_AF-A0A1I2U5P0-F1
#
_entry.id   AF-A0A1I2U5P0-F1
#
_cell.length_a   1.000
_cell.length_b   1.000
_cell.length_c   1.000
_cell.angle_alpha   90.00
_cell.angle_beta   90.00
_cell.angle_gamma   90.00
#
_symmetry.space_group_name_H-M   'P 1'
#
loop_
_entity.id
_entity.type
_entity.pdbx_description
1 polymer ?
#
loop_
_entity_poly.entity_id
_entity_poly.type
_entity_poly.pdbx_seq_one_letter_code
_entity_poly.pdbx_strand_id
1 'polypeptide(L)' 'MLKDLLGDTLQGMLEAEMDEKLGYSKYDYKNKETDDSRNGYSKKTVVSSLGEINLDIPRDRKGEF' A
#
# COMPACT_ATOMS: atom_id res chain seq x y z
N MET A 1 12.05 -9.55 -14.46
CA MET A 1 10.76 -10.04 -15.00
C MET A 1 9.90 -10.69 -13.92
N LEU A 2 10.18 -11.91 -13.43
CA LEU A 2 9.32 -12.56 -12.40
C LEU A 2 9.34 -11.83 -11.06
N LYS A 3 10.51 -11.36 -10.64
CA LYS A 3 10.70 -10.54 -9.44
C LYS A 3 9.88 -9.25 -9.49
N ASP A 4 9.92 -8.56 -10.62
CA ASP A 4 9.22 -7.28 -10.80
C ASP A 4 7.70 -7.50 -10.83
N LEU A 5 7.23 -8.54 -11.53
CA LEU A 5 5.81 -8.94 -11.51
C LEU A 5 5.32 -9.26 -10.09
N LEU A 6 6.11 -10.00 -9.31
CA LEU A 6 5.79 -10.27 -7.91
C LEU A 6 5.77 -8.98 -7.09
N GLY A 7 6.74 -8.09 -7.28
CA GLY A 7 6.79 -6.77 -6.64
C GLY A 7 5.55 -5.93 -6.93
N ASP A 8 5.18 -5.81 -8.21
CA ASP A 8 3.99 -5.06 -8.66
C ASP A 8 2.70 -5.68 -8.11
N THR A 9 2.62 -7.02 -8.06
CA THR A 9 1.47 -7.72 -7.49
C THR A 9 1.34 -7.43 -5.99
N LEU A 10 2.42 -7.53 -5.23
CA LEU A 10 2.44 -7.22 -3.79
C LEU A 10 2.10 -5.74 -3.54
N GLN A 11 2.66 -4.84 -4.35
CA GLN A 11 2.35 -3.42 -4.28
C GLN A 11 0.86 -3.14 -4.52
N GLY A 12 0.26 -3.79 -5.52
CA GLY A 12 -1.17 -3.68 -5.81
C GLY A 12 -2.05 -4.24 -4.70
N MET A 13 -1.67 -5.37 -4.09
CA MET A 13 -2.37 -5.93 -2.94
C MET A 13 -2.36 -4.97 -1.74
N LEU A 14 -1.21 -4.39 -1.40
CA LEU A 14 -1.10 -3.42 -0.31
C LEU A 14 -1.96 -2.17 -0.55
N GLU A 15 -2.04 -1.70 -1.79
CA GLU A 15 -2.91 -0.57 -2.13
C GLU A 15 -4.39 -0.89 -2.00
N ALA A 16 -4.80 -2.11 -2.37
CA ALA A 16 -6.17 -2.58 -2.22
C ALA A 16 -6.54 -2.76 -0.73
N GLU A 17 -5.64 -3.33 0.08
CA GLU A 17 -5.83 -3.44 1.53
C GLU A 17 -5.96 -2.05 2.18
N MET A 18 -5.19 -1.06 1.73
CA MET A 18 -5.28 0.31 2.21
C MET A 18 -6.62 0.98 1.85
N ASP A 19 -7.12 0.75 0.63
CA ASP A 19 -8.45 1.20 0.22
C ASP A 19 -9.55 0.57 1.09
N GLU A 20 -9.45 -0.72 1.40
CA GLU A 20 -10.38 -1.42 2.29
C GLU A 20 -10.33 -0.88 3.73
N LYS A 21 -9.12 -0.73 4.30
CA LYS A 21 -8.92 -0.22 5.66
C LYS A 21 -9.49 1.19 5.83
N LEU A 22 -9.31 2.07 4.85
CA LEU A 22 -9.83 3.43 4.90
C LEU A 22 -11.30 3.54 4.46
N GLY A 23 -11.78 2.58 3.68
CA GLY A 23 -13.13 2.56 3.11
C GLY A 23 -13.31 3.47 1.89
N TYR A 24 -12.23 3.97 1.30
CA TYR A 24 -12.28 4.84 0.11
C TYR A 24 -10.98 4.77 -0.70
N SER A 25 -11.10 4.95 -2.01
CA SER A 25 -9.95 4.92 -2.91
C SER A 25 -9.09 6.18 -2.85
N LYS A 26 -7.84 6.05 -3.28
CA LYS A 26 -6.92 7.20 -3.38
C LYS A 26 -7.57 8.36 -4.16
N TYR A 27 -7.57 9.54 -3.52
CA TYR A 27 -8.18 10.78 -4.01
C TYR A 27 -9.72 10.85 -4.02
N ASP A 28 -10.42 9.81 -3.53
CA ASP A 28 -11.88 9.85 -3.37
C ASP A 28 -12.29 10.47 -2.03
N TYR A 29 -11.95 11.75 -1.84
CA TYR A 29 -12.25 12.46 -0.59
C TYR A 29 -13.75 12.71 -0.38
N LYS A 30 -14.57 12.57 -1.42
CA LYS A 30 -16.01 12.84 -1.36
C LYS A 30 -16.78 11.71 -0.71
N ASN A 31 -16.29 10.48 -0.87
CA ASN A 31 -16.87 9.27 -0.27
C ASN A 31 -16.10 8.83 0.99
N LYS A 32 -15.31 9.72 1.58
CA LYS A 32 -14.57 9.47 2.82
C LYS A 32 -15.50 9.68 4.02
N GLU A 33 -15.84 8.58 4.69
CA GLU A 33 -16.68 8.56 5.90
C GLU A 33 -15.87 8.53 7.21
N THR A 34 -14.54 8.43 7.13
CA THR A 34 -13.64 8.36 8.29
C THR A 34 -12.92 9.69 8.53
N ASP A 35 -12.28 9.86 9.68
CA ASP A 35 -11.35 10.98 9.95
C ASP A 35 -9.92 10.68 9.48
N ASP A 36 -9.60 9.42 9.23
CA ASP A 36 -8.27 8.93 8.85
C ASP A 36 -7.96 9.13 7.35
N SER A 37 -6.69 9.19 6.98
CA SER A 37 -6.26 9.46 5.61
C SER A 37 -4.93 8.84 5.24
N ARG A 38 -4.72 8.60 3.95
CA ARG A 38 -3.40 8.23 3.42
C ARG A 38 -2.34 9.27 3.79
N ASN A 39 -1.17 8.81 4.21
CA ASN A 39 -0.04 9.61 4.69
C ASN A 39 1.28 9.21 3.97
N GLY A 40 1.17 9.03 2.66
CA GLY A 40 2.29 8.66 1.79
C GLY A 40 2.70 7.20 1.93
N TYR A 41 3.99 6.95 1.73
CA TYR A 41 4.57 5.62 1.65
C TYR A 41 5.84 5.52 2.48
N SER A 42 6.15 4.32 2.95
CA SER A 42 7.44 3.96 3.54
C SER A 42 8.12 2.88 2.72
N LYS A 43 9.45 2.98 2.56
CA LYS A 43 10.21 1.99 1.78
C LYS A 43 10.49 0.75 2.60
N LYS A 44 10.28 -0.42 2.03
CA LYS A 44 10.65 -1.70 2.63
C LYS A 44 11.29 -2.61 1.59
N THR A 45 12.47 -3.14 1.91
CA THR A 45 13.13 -4.16 1.09
C THR A 45 12.79 -5.53 1.68
N VAL A 46 12.16 -6.39 0.87
CA VAL A 46 11.74 -7.75 1.25
C VAL A 46 12.62 -8.75 0.53
N VAL A 47 13.25 -9.64 1.30
CA VAL A 47 14.04 -10.74 0.74
C VAL A 47 13.11 -11.91 0.40
N SER A 48 13.09 -12.30 -0.87
CA SER A 48 12.34 -13.46 -1.37
C SER A 48 13.28 -14.46 -2.04
N SER A 49 12.77 -15.64 -2.39
CA SER A 49 13.51 -16.62 -3.20
C SER A 49 13.92 -16.10 -4.58
N LEU A 50 13.23 -15.06 -5.08
CA LEU A 50 13.51 -14.38 -6.35
C LEU A 50 14.46 -13.18 -6.18
N GLY A 51 14.99 -12.97 -4.96
CA GLY A 51 15.86 -11.85 -4.59
C GLY A 51 15.15 -10.74 -3.81
N GLU A 52 15.83 -9.59 -3.70
CA GLU A 52 15.39 -8.43 -2.90
C GLU A 52 14.36 -7.56 -3.63
N ILE A 53 13.12 -7.53 -3.16
CA ILE A 53 12.03 -6.72 -3.74
C ILE A 53 11.92 -5.42 -2.94
N ASN A 54 11.94 -4.28 -3.64
CA ASN A 54 11.67 -2.99 -3.02
C ASN A 54 10.18 -2.68 -3.15
N LEU A 55 9.52 -2.39 -2.03
CA LEU A 55 8.11 -2.06 -1.94
C LEU A 55 7.93 -0.68 -1.30
N ASP A 56 6.91 0.03 -1.75
CA ASP A 56 6.46 1.29 -1.17
C ASP A 56 5.19 1.02 -0.36
N ILE A 57 5.33 0.79 0.95
CA ILE A 57 4.24 0.41 1.84
C ILE A 57 3.33 1.63 2.09
N PRO A 58 2.04 1.59 1.68
CA PRO A 58 1.11 2.67 1.97
C PRO A 58 0.88 2.78 3.48
N ARG A 59 0.65 4.00 3.96
CA ARG A 59 0.39 4.25 5.38
C ARG A 59 -0.79 5.17 5.59
N ASP A 60 -1.47 5.00 6.70
CA ASP A 60 -2.51 5.90 7.18
C ASP A 60 -1.93 7.05 8.05
N ARG A 61 -2.79 7.98 8.45
CA ARG A 61 -2.38 9.16 9.23
C ARG A 61 -2.33 8.81 10.71
N LYS A 62 -3.18 7.88 11.15
CA LYS A 62 -3.23 7.41 12.54
C LYS A 62 -2.13 6.40 12.88
N GLY A 63 -1.47 5.81 11.88
CA GLY A 63 -0.43 4.81 12.07
C GLY A 63 -1.00 3.46 12.50
N GLU A 64 -2.27 3.20 12.15
CA GLU A 64 -2.93 1.92 12.36
C GLU A 64 -2.68 0.94 11.20
N PHE A 65 -2.12 1.41 10.09
CA PHE A 65 -1.76 0.63 8.90
C PHE A 65 -0.40 1.05 8.32
#